data_AF-A0A971VFZ2-F1
#
_entry.id   AF-A0A971VFZ2-F1
#
_cell.length_a   1.000
_cell.length_b   1.000
_cell.length_c   1.000
_cell.angle_alpha   90.00
_cell.angle_beta   90.00
_cell.angle_gamma   90.00
#
_symmetry.space_group_name_H-M   'P 1'
#
loop_
_entity.id
_entity.type
_entity.pdbx_description
1 polymer ?
#
loop_
_entity_poly.entity_id
_entity_poly.type
_entity_poly.pdbx_seq_one_letter_code
_entity_poly.pdbx_strand_id
1 'polypeptide(L)' 'MSDKKYFNNVIVNHNPSFVDYQKYNYQLDTLSIAIDAGSMEAARKYPLDYLGNSRVNANTLPDLGYIERVELH' A
#
# COMPACT_ATOMS: atom_id res chain seq x y z
N MET A 1 -7.43 18.63 9.22
CA MET A 1 -6.19 18.51 8.40
C MET A 1 -6.41 19.32 7.14
N SER A 2 -5.75 20.47 6.97
CA SER A 2 -6.02 21.37 5.82
C SER A 2 -4.80 22.13 5.31
N ASP A 3 -3.62 21.92 5.90
CA ASP A 3 -2.39 22.53 5.40
C ASP A 3 -1.91 21.77 4.16
N LYS A 4 -2.24 22.33 2.99
CA LYS A 4 -1.86 21.76 1.70
C LYS A 4 -0.34 21.57 1.59
N LYS A 5 0.50 22.35 2.28
CA LYS A 5 1.96 22.16 2.23
C LYS A 5 2.39 20.74 2.64
N TYR A 6 1.65 20.12 3.57
CA TYR A 6 1.99 18.80 4.13
C TYR A 6 1.01 17.69 3.69
N PHE A 7 -0.13 18.05 3.09
CA PHE A 7 -1.22 17.11 2.79
C PHE A 7 -1.68 17.21 1.32
N ASN A 8 -0.76 17.02 0.37
CA ASN A 8 -1.08 17.16 -1.07
C ASN A 8 -1.60 15.88 -1.74
N ASN A 9 -1.33 14.68 -1.19
CA ASN A 9 -1.74 13.38 -1.75
C ASN A 9 -2.32 12.47 -0.65
N VAL A 10 -3.34 12.95 0.07
CA VAL A 10 -3.94 12.20 1.17
C VAL A 10 -5.06 11.29 0.64
N ILE A 11 -4.90 9.98 0.82
CA ILE A 11 -5.96 9.00 0.61
C ILE A 11 -6.67 8.82 1.95
N VAL A 12 -7.93 9.28 2.04
CA VAL A 12 -8.75 9.22 3.25
C VAL A 12 -10.16 8.78 2.89
N ASN A 13 -10.75 7.88 3.69
CA ASN A 13 -12.12 7.39 3.54
C ASN A 13 -12.44 6.77 2.15
N HIS A 14 -11.43 6.20 1.49
CA HIS A 14 -11.60 5.43 0.26
C HIS A 14 -11.66 3.93 0.55
N ASN A 15 -12.41 3.19 -0.28
CA ASN A 15 -12.40 1.74 -0.25
C ASN A 15 -11.02 1.24 -0.70
N PRO A 16 -10.31 0.42 0.11
CA PRO A 16 -9.02 -0.14 -0.25
C PRO A 16 -9.12 -1.24 -1.31
N SER A 17 -10.32 -1.68 -1.71
CA SER A 17 -10.54 -2.74 -2.70
C SER A 17 -9.77 -4.02 -2.34
N PHE A 18 -10.10 -4.63 -1.19
CA PHE A 18 -9.57 -5.95 -0.85
C PHE A 18 -10.16 -7.04 -1.76
N VAL A 19 -9.40 -8.11 -2.00
CA VAL A 19 -9.83 -9.25 -2.81
C VAL A 19 -11.12 -9.87 -2.26
N ASP A 20 -11.15 -10.22 -0.97
CA ASP A 20 -12.37 -10.74 -0.31
C ASP A 20 -12.24 -10.61 1.22
N TYR A 21 -12.63 -9.46 1.75
CA TYR A 21 -12.56 -9.20 3.19
C TYR A 21 -13.53 -10.07 4.01
N GLN A 22 -14.61 -10.59 3.40
CA GLN A 22 -15.58 -11.47 4.07
C GLN A 22 -14.97 -12.85 4.33
N LYS A 23 -13.98 -13.25 3.53
CA LYS A 23 -13.18 -14.47 3.72
C LYS A 23 -11.83 -14.21 4.37
N TYR A 24 -11.64 -13.05 5.01
CA TYR A 24 -10.38 -12.65 5.65
C TYR A 24 -9.20 -12.52 4.68
N ASN A 25 -9.46 -12.35 3.38
CA ASN A 25 -8.43 -12.03 2.39
C ASN A 25 -8.32 -10.51 2.21
N TYR A 26 -7.46 -9.91 3.03
CA TYR A 26 -7.18 -8.47 3.02
C TYR A 26 -6.03 -8.07 2.09
N GLN A 27 -5.64 -8.96 1.17
CA GLN A 27 -4.76 -8.57 0.07
C GLN A 27 -5.50 -7.60 -0.85
N LEU A 28 -4.76 -6.68 -1.46
CA LEU A 28 -5.31 -5.69 -2.38
C LEU A 28 -5.77 -6.37 -3.68
N ASP A 29 -6.83 -5.85 -4.30
CA ASP A 29 -7.25 -6.15 -5.68
C ASP A 29 -6.41 -5.36 -6.71
N THR A 30 -6.41 -5.76 -7.99
CA THR A 30 -5.56 -5.16 -9.04
C THR A 30 -5.81 -3.68 -9.22
N LEU A 31 -7.01 -3.20 -8.89
CA LEU A 31 -7.42 -1.81 -9.06
C LEU A 31 -7.43 -1.03 -7.74
N SER A 32 -6.75 -1.54 -6.72
CA SER A 32 -6.70 -0.87 -5.42
C SER A 32 -5.96 0.47 -5.49
N ILE A 33 -6.57 1.50 -4.93
CA ILE A 33 -5.94 2.82 -4.72
C ILE A 33 -4.79 2.78 -3.70
N ALA A 34 -4.67 1.68 -2.95
CA ALA A 34 -3.59 1.49 -1.99
C ALA A 34 -2.28 1.03 -2.66
N ILE A 35 -2.33 0.60 -3.93
CA ILE A 35 -1.14 0.20 -4.68
C ILE A 35 -0.27 1.41 -4.97
N ASP A 36 1.05 1.29 -4.79
CA ASP A 36 2.04 2.34 -5.07
C ASP A 36 1.73 3.68 -4.39
N ALA A 37 1.09 3.66 -3.22
CA ALA A 37 0.60 4.86 -2.53
C ALA A 37 1.27 5.14 -1.18
N GLY A 38 2.19 4.27 -0.76
CA GLY A 38 2.87 4.32 0.52
C GLY A 38 4.13 5.18 0.53
N SER A 39 4.66 5.39 1.74
CA SER A 39 5.86 6.21 1.95
C SER A 39 7.14 5.39 1.83
N MET A 40 8.03 5.80 0.92
CA MET A 40 9.39 5.26 0.84
C MET A 40 10.22 5.51 2.10
N GLU A 41 9.92 6.57 2.86
CA GLU A 41 10.58 6.80 4.15
C GLU A 41 10.22 5.71 5.16
N ALA A 42 8.95 5.30 5.20
CA ALA A 42 8.48 4.22 6.04
C ALA A 42 9.03 2.87 5.57
N ALA A 43 9.01 2.58 4.26
CA ALA A 43 9.56 1.34 3.71
C ALA A 43 11.06 1.19 3.99
N ARG A 44 11.86 2.27 4.00
CA ARG A 44 13.28 2.18 4.38
C ARG A 44 13.50 1.81 5.85
N LYS A 45 12.55 2.17 6.74
CA LYS A 45 12.59 1.80 8.16
C LYS A 45 12.09 0.37 8.39
N TYR A 46 11.12 -0.05 7.58
CA TYR A 46 10.48 -1.37 7.63
C TYR A 46 10.51 -1.99 6.22
N PRO A 47 11.62 -2.61 5.82
CA PRO A 47 11.84 -2.98 4.42
C PRO A 47 11.08 -4.21 3.96
N LEU A 48 10.52 -4.98 4.88
CA LEU A 48 9.76 -6.19 4.60
C LEU A 48 8.31 -6.05 5.02
N ASP A 49 7.41 -6.62 4.25
CA ASP A 49 6.01 -6.78 4.60
C ASP A 49 5.77 -7.99 5.52
N TYR A 50 4.51 -8.29 5.82
CA TYR A 50 4.13 -9.42 6.68
C TYR A 50 4.53 -10.80 6.13
N LEU A 51 4.63 -10.95 4.80
CA LEU A 51 5.02 -12.19 4.13
C LEU A 51 6.52 -12.24 3.78
N GLY A 52 7.28 -11.19 4.08
CA GLY A 52 8.71 -11.09 3.77
C GLY A 52 9.01 -10.53 2.38
N ASN A 53 8.02 -9.96 1.67
CA ASN A 53 8.25 -9.27 0.41
C ASN A 53 8.93 -7.91 0.66
N SER A 54 9.78 -7.48 -0.27
CA SER A 54 10.42 -6.17 -0.20
C SER A 54 9.41 -5.05 -0.44
N ARG A 55 9.34 -4.10 0.48
CA ARG A 55 8.62 -2.81 0.33
C ARG A 55 9.45 -1.75 -0.40
N VAL A 56 10.73 -2.04 -0.65
CA VAL A 56 11.66 -1.13 -1.30
C VAL A 56 11.85 -1.58 -2.74
N ASN A 57 11.35 -0.78 -3.67
CA ASN A 57 11.51 -0.94 -5.11
C ASN A 57 12.09 0.35 -5.72
N ALA A 58 12.84 0.23 -6.81
CA ALA A 58 13.39 1.38 -7.54
C ALA A 58 12.37 2.05 -8.47
N ASN A 59 11.35 1.31 -8.90
CA ASN A 59 10.40 1.71 -9.93
C ASN A 59 9.00 2.02 -9.38
N THR A 60 8.69 1.60 -8.17
CA THR A 60 7.38 1.76 -7.55
C THR A 60 7.48 2.22 -6.09
N LEU A 61 6.39 2.75 -5.57
CA LEU A 61 6.24 3.07 -4.14
C LEU A 61 5.70 1.82 -3.42
N PRO A 62 5.88 1.69 -2.09
CA PRO A 62 5.27 0.59 -1.34
C PRO A 62 3.74 0.70 -1.34
N ASP A 63 3.06 -0.42 -1.21
CA ASP A 63 1.62 -0.44 -1.02
C ASP A 63 1.22 0.04 0.39
N LEU A 64 0.07 0.71 0.48
CA LEU A 64 -0.56 0.98 1.78
C LEU A 64 -1.17 -0.32 2.33
N GLY A 65 -0.68 -0.74 3.49
CA GLY A 65 -1.20 -1.92 4.17
C GLY A 65 -0.10 -2.85 4.68
N TYR A 66 -0.47 -4.08 5.00
CA TYR A 66 0.41 -5.04 5.68
C TYR A 66 1.15 -6.00 4.73
N ILE A 67 0.69 -6.15 3.49
CA ILE A 67 1.27 -7.00 2.44
C ILE A 67 1.41 -6.17 1.15
N GLU A 68 2.55 -6.29 0.47
CA GLU A 68 2.76 -5.80 -0.89
C GLU A 68 2.05 -6.73 -1.89
N ARG A 69 1.32 -6.16 -2.84
CA ARG A 69 0.71 -6.92 -3.92
C ARG A 69 1.81 -7.48 -4.82
N VAL A 70 1.91 -8.81 -4.87
CA VAL A 70 2.75 -9.51 -5.84
C VAL A 70 1.87 -10.01 -6.98
N GLU A 71 2.18 -9.60 -8.22
CA GLU A 71 1.52 -10.18 -9.39
C GLU A 71 2.00 -11.62 -9.59
N LEU A 72 1.10 -12.58 -9.37
CA LEU A 72 1.32 -13.96 -9.77
C LEU A 72 1.34 -14.01 -11.31
N HIS A 73 2.51 -14.28 -11.87
CA HIS A 73 2.69 -14.56 -13.31
C HIS A 73 2.32 -16.02 -13.62
#